data_AF-A0AAV1EXX7-F1
#
_entry.id   AF-A0AAV1EXX7-F1
#
_cell.length_a   1.000
_cell.length_b   1.000
_cell.length_c   1.000
_cell.angle_alpha   90.00
_cell.angle_beta   90.00
_cell.angle_gamma   90.00
#
_symmetry.space_group_name_H-M   'P 1'
#
loop_
_entity.id
_entity.type
_entity.pdbx_description
1 polymer ?
#
loop_
_entity_poly.entity_id
_entity_poly.type
_entity_poly.pdbx_seq_one_letter_code
_entity_poly.pdbx_strand_id
1 'polypeptide(L)'
;MLYTGDVQGCLRKLEPLLRAINYPEGIDYNGLSKGDPSAFLPIISFTLTSFSPSVAEQLMAAGLELTGKTDLRFTDTFYKVLRDIFHYKPVLTKEQFLQWRFSQSKISIVCDVINLVLQRHNQLKKPRIRNPALNTYSREVQPTLAGSHTVSDRLVALNHTENLSALNLDAPHIETLSSCSPGNWVTETTGEGEEEEEEREDLLHSSEFKDRLSALEDQLQSLWSGLDQIRVLEKRLEDLERQRHTDRNQGDVVMVSRESWENLMSRILLLETKEELRDTQSSIPPPCPPSSSSSSSSSSTMSDASKEDLKERLERITNISMTKKREDYLEWPEYFMAVAFLSAQRSKDPSSQVGACIVNQENKIVGIGYNGMPNGCDDDLLPWSRSAENRLDTKYPYVCHAELNAIMNKNSADVKDCTMYVALFPCNECAKLIIQAGLKEVVYLSDKYHHTPEMVASRKLLSMAGIQYRQFVPKRTEIVIDFNSINHPGMLSGVAK
;
A
#
# COMPACT_ATOMS: atom_id res chain seq x y z
N MET A 1 11.41 -1.83 8.69
CA MET A 1 11.49 -2.56 7.41
C MET A 1 11.14 -1.60 6.28
N LEU A 2 11.79 -1.72 5.11
CA LEU A 2 11.45 -0.92 3.92
C LEU A 2 10.29 -1.58 3.16
N TYR A 3 9.36 -0.79 2.64
CA TYR A 3 8.26 -1.29 1.79
C TYR A 3 8.82 -1.78 0.44
N THR A 4 8.93 -3.09 0.29
CA THR A 4 9.10 -3.74 -1.03
C THR A 4 7.74 -3.81 -1.71
N GLY A 5 7.37 -2.77 -2.46
CA GLY A 5 6.23 -2.83 -3.38
C GLY A 5 6.44 -3.89 -4.48
N ASP A 6 5.38 -4.32 -5.15
CA ASP A 6 5.44 -5.38 -6.18
C ASP A 6 6.11 -4.90 -7.47
N VAL A 7 7.44 -4.79 -7.44
CA VAL A 7 8.30 -4.52 -8.59
C VAL A 7 8.10 -5.58 -9.68
N GLN A 8 7.84 -6.84 -9.31
CA GLN A 8 7.63 -7.95 -10.25
C GLN A 8 6.28 -7.83 -10.98
N GLY A 9 5.24 -7.32 -10.31
CA GLY A 9 3.97 -6.91 -10.92
C GLY A 9 4.12 -5.71 -11.86
N CYS A 10 4.97 -4.75 -11.51
CA CYS A 10 5.31 -3.64 -12.40
C CYS A 10 6.08 -4.12 -13.65
N LEU A 11 7.07 -5.01 -13.52
CA LEU A 11 7.78 -5.60 -14.66
C LEU A 11 6.84 -6.40 -15.58
N ARG A 12 5.93 -7.21 -15.01
CA ARG A 12 4.88 -7.93 -15.76
C ARG A 12 3.92 -7.01 -16.53
N LYS A 13 3.75 -5.75 -16.10
CA LYS A 13 2.97 -4.73 -16.84
C LYS A 13 3.77 -4.03 -17.94
N LEU A 14 5.09 -3.91 -17.78
CA LEU A 14 5.98 -3.31 -18.77
C LEU A 14 6.19 -4.23 -19.98
N GLU A 15 6.33 -5.54 -19.76
CA GLU A 15 6.69 -6.48 -20.82
C GLU A 15 5.73 -6.46 -22.05
N PRO A 16 4.38 -6.47 -21.90
CA PRO A 16 3.47 -6.36 -23.04
C PRO A 16 3.58 -5.02 -23.79
N LEU A 17 3.93 -3.94 -23.09
CA LEU A 17 4.10 -2.61 -23.69
C LEU A 17 5.38 -2.53 -24.53
N LEU A 18 6.47 -3.16 -24.08
CA LEU A 18 7.72 -3.28 -24.85
C LEU A 18 7.53 -4.11 -26.13
N ARG A 19 6.71 -5.17 -26.07
CA ARG A 19 6.29 -5.91 -27.27
C ARG A 19 5.43 -5.04 -28.21
N ALA A 20 4.50 -4.24 -27.66
CA ALA A 20 3.62 -3.39 -28.46
C ALA A 20 4.35 -2.28 -29.24
N ILE A 21 5.52 -1.84 -28.77
CA ILE A 21 6.41 -0.90 -29.51
C ILE A 21 7.49 -1.61 -30.34
N ASN A 22 7.56 -2.94 -30.33
CA ASN A 22 8.63 -3.74 -30.94
C ASN A 22 10.04 -3.31 -30.49
N TYR A 23 10.25 -3.19 -29.17
CA TYR A 23 11.56 -2.82 -28.61
C TYR A 23 12.66 -3.84 -29.00
N PRO A 24 13.79 -3.41 -29.62
CA PRO A 24 14.72 -4.33 -30.27
C PRO A 24 15.90 -4.81 -29.40
N GLU A 25 16.16 -4.19 -28.24
CA GLU A 25 17.35 -4.50 -27.43
C GLU A 25 17.07 -5.51 -26.31
N GLY A 26 18.13 -6.15 -25.81
CA GLY A 26 18.08 -7.02 -24.63
C GLY A 26 17.80 -6.21 -23.36
N ILE A 27 16.61 -6.38 -22.79
CA ILE A 27 16.14 -5.63 -21.62
C ILE A 27 16.87 -6.09 -20.34
N ASP A 28 17.56 -5.17 -19.65
CA ASP A 28 18.15 -5.46 -18.33
C ASP A 28 17.10 -5.43 -17.22
N TYR A 29 16.36 -6.53 -17.05
CA TYR A 29 15.42 -6.74 -15.96
C TYR A 29 16.08 -6.62 -14.56
N ASN A 30 17.37 -6.88 -14.43
CA ASN A 30 18.11 -6.80 -13.17
C ASN A 30 18.35 -5.32 -12.79
N GLY A 31 18.84 -4.49 -13.72
CA GLY A 31 18.91 -3.03 -13.58
C GLY A 31 17.54 -2.37 -13.35
N LEU A 32 16.51 -2.77 -14.12
CA LEU A 32 15.14 -2.28 -13.93
C LEU A 32 14.61 -2.60 -12.52
N SER A 33 14.82 -3.82 -12.01
CA SER A 33 14.34 -4.22 -10.67
C SER A 33 15.01 -3.42 -9.54
N LYS A 34 16.31 -3.12 -9.69
CA LYS A 34 17.13 -2.31 -8.77
C LYS A 34 16.82 -0.81 -8.88
N GLY A 35 16.36 -0.36 -10.03
CA GLY A 35 16.08 1.05 -10.29
C GLY A 35 17.28 1.82 -10.84
N ASP A 36 18.25 1.15 -11.47
CA ASP A 36 19.36 1.82 -12.16
C ASP A 36 18.82 2.62 -13.36
N PRO A 37 19.02 3.96 -13.44
CA PRO A 37 18.63 4.76 -14.60
C PRO A 37 19.08 4.19 -15.95
N SER A 38 20.26 3.53 -16.00
CA SER A 38 20.86 3.01 -17.23
C SER A 38 19.93 2.06 -17.99
N ALA A 39 19.09 1.30 -17.29
CA ALA A 39 18.14 0.35 -17.88
C ALA A 39 16.82 0.99 -18.35
N PHE A 40 16.48 2.21 -17.91
CA PHE A 40 15.25 2.90 -18.30
C PHE A 40 15.45 3.89 -19.46
N LEU A 41 16.61 4.55 -19.52
CA LEU A 41 16.87 5.61 -20.51
C LEU A 41 16.86 5.12 -21.97
N PRO A 42 17.42 3.94 -22.33
CA PRO A 42 17.31 3.38 -23.69
C PRO A 42 15.87 3.15 -24.12
N ILE A 43 15.04 2.58 -23.22
CA ILE A 43 13.60 2.35 -23.45
C ILE A 43 12.87 3.65 -23.74
N ILE A 44 13.09 4.69 -22.93
CA ILE A 44 12.48 6.01 -23.12
C ILE A 44 12.96 6.64 -24.44
N SER A 45 14.25 6.54 -24.76
CA SER A 45 14.86 7.08 -25.97
C SER A 45 14.26 6.45 -27.23
N PHE A 46 14.23 5.12 -27.31
CA PHE A 46 13.61 4.40 -28.42
C PHE A 46 12.13 4.74 -28.56
N THR A 47 11.39 4.77 -27.45
CA THR A 47 9.94 5.04 -27.45
C THR A 47 9.63 6.42 -28.04
N LEU A 48 10.41 7.45 -27.68
CA LEU A 48 10.17 8.83 -28.14
C LEU A 48 10.77 9.17 -29.51
N THR A 49 11.84 8.49 -29.92
CA THR A 49 12.58 8.82 -31.16
C THR A 49 12.37 7.82 -32.31
N SER A 50 12.27 6.53 -32.00
CA SER A 50 12.49 5.45 -32.97
C SER A 50 11.23 4.64 -33.26
N PHE A 51 10.38 4.41 -32.25
CA PHE A 51 9.12 3.67 -32.40
C PHE A 51 8.14 4.35 -33.38
N SER A 52 8.09 5.69 -33.40
CA SER A 52 7.06 6.44 -34.14
C SER A 52 7.64 7.68 -34.82
N PRO A 53 8.05 7.59 -36.11
CA PRO A 53 8.62 8.72 -36.86
C PRO A 53 7.77 9.99 -36.80
N SER A 54 6.45 9.91 -37.02
CA SER A 54 5.55 11.08 -36.97
C SER A 54 5.39 11.72 -35.58
N VAL A 55 5.80 11.03 -34.51
CA VAL A 55 5.89 11.62 -33.16
C VAL A 55 7.24 12.27 -32.97
N ALA A 56 8.34 11.62 -33.38
CA ALA A 56 9.68 12.21 -33.37
C ALA A 56 9.75 13.50 -34.19
N GLU A 57 9.15 13.52 -35.39
CA GLU A 57 8.96 14.73 -36.22
C GLU A 57 8.20 15.82 -35.47
N GLN A 58 7.14 15.49 -34.73
CA GLN A 58 6.40 16.47 -33.93
C GLN A 58 7.22 17.03 -32.76
N LEU A 59 8.08 16.21 -32.13
CA LEU A 59 8.99 16.64 -31.06
C LEU A 59 10.11 17.55 -31.61
N MET A 60 10.69 17.21 -32.77
CA MET A 60 11.66 18.05 -33.46
C MET A 60 11.04 19.39 -33.90
N ALA A 61 9.81 19.37 -34.44
CA ALA A 61 9.08 20.59 -34.81
C ALA A 61 8.72 21.47 -33.60
N ALA A 62 8.67 20.90 -32.39
CA ALA A 62 8.53 21.65 -31.13
C ALA A 62 9.87 22.12 -30.54
N GLY A 63 11.01 21.89 -31.21
CA GLY A 63 12.35 22.24 -30.73
C GLY A 63 12.88 21.35 -29.61
N LEU A 64 12.31 20.16 -29.41
CA LEU A 64 12.65 19.24 -28.31
C LEU A 64 13.50 18.07 -28.81
N GLU A 65 14.75 18.36 -29.18
CA GLU A 65 15.73 17.33 -29.54
C GLU A 65 16.14 16.47 -28.33
N LEU A 66 15.93 15.17 -28.43
CA LEU A 66 16.37 14.16 -27.45
C LEU A 66 17.83 13.71 -27.67
N THR A 67 18.65 14.55 -28.32
CA THR A 67 20.07 14.32 -28.70
C THR A 67 21.05 14.50 -27.52
N GLY A 68 20.59 14.22 -26.30
CA GLY A 68 21.31 14.50 -25.05
C GLY A 68 22.57 13.66 -24.87
N LYS A 69 23.75 14.27 -25.06
CA LYS A 69 25.07 13.63 -24.86
C LYS A 69 25.38 13.18 -23.42
N THR A 70 24.48 13.42 -22.47
CA THR A 70 24.55 12.94 -21.08
C THR A 70 23.15 12.67 -20.55
N ASP A 71 23.02 11.67 -19.67
CA ASP A 71 21.77 11.26 -19.04
C ASP A 71 21.00 12.41 -18.40
N LEU A 72 21.72 13.37 -17.79
CA LEU A 72 21.13 14.58 -17.21
C LEU A 72 20.47 15.47 -18.27
N ARG A 73 21.14 15.72 -19.40
CA ARG A 73 20.57 16.54 -20.49
C ARG A 73 19.43 15.82 -21.21
N PHE A 74 19.55 14.51 -21.41
CA PHE A 74 18.46 13.69 -21.93
C PHE A 74 17.24 13.74 -20.99
N THR A 75 17.44 13.56 -19.68
CA THR A 75 16.39 13.60 -18.66
C THR A 75 15.74 14.99 -18.57
N ASP A 76 16.51 16.07 -18.68
CA ASP A 76 15.98 17.44 -18.75
C ASP A 76 15.07 17.66 -19.97
N THR A 77 15.44 17.19 -21.17
CA THR A 77 14.54 17.27 -22.34
C THR A 77 13.34 16.33 -22.20
N PHE A 78 13.53 15.11 -21.70
CA PHE A 78 12.46 14.14 -21.45
C PHE A 78 11.38 14.69 -20.50
N TYR A 79 11.78 15.35 -19.41
CA TYR A 79 10.85 15.99 -18.46
C TYR A 79 10.14 17.23 -19.04
N LYS A 80 10.72 17.91 -20.02
CA LYS A 80 10.02 18.94 -20.82
C LYS A 80 9.00 18.31 -21.76
N VAL A 81 9.41 17.32 -22.56
CA VAL A 81 8.52 16.58 -23.48
C VAL A 81 7.27 16.07 -22.75
N LEU A 82 7.43 15.46 -21.58
CA LEU A 82 6.29 14.98 -20.78
C LEU A 82 5.33 16.10 -20.35
N ARG A 83 5.85 17.24 -19.90
CA ARG A 83 5.04 18.38 -19.42
C ARG A 83 4.39 19.16 -20.56
N ASP A 84 5.18 19.46 -21.58
CA ASP A 84 4.87 20.49 -22.57
C ASP A 84 4.15 19.91 -23.80
N ILE A 85 4.37 18.62 -24.12
CA ILE A 85 3.74 17.92 -25.25
C ILE A 85 2.68 16.90 -24.81
N PHE A 86 2.93 16.17 -23.72
CA PHE A 86 2.01 15.14 -23.22
C PHE A 86 1.17 15.56 -22.00
N HIS A 87 1.43 16.74 -21.42
CA HIS A 87 0.79 17.28 -20.21
C HIS A 87 0.78 16.32 -19.00
N TYR A 88 1.75 15.41 -18.97
CA TYR A 88 1.96 14.44 -17.91
C TYR A 88 2.89 15.00 -16.83
N LYS A 89 2.58 14.74 -15.57
CA LYS A 89 3.36 15.14 -14.40
C LYS A 89 3.99 13.91 -13.75
N PRO A 90 5.31 13.67 -13.92
CA PRO A 90 5.98 12.51 -13.33
C PRO A 90 5.88 12.47 -11.80
N VAL A 91 5.80 11.26 -11.26
CA VAL A 91 5.76 10.99 -9.81
C VAL A 91 7.11 11.25 -9.12
N LEU A 92 8.21 11.15 -9.87
CA LEU A 92 9.57 11.43 -9.42
C LEU A 92 10.05 12.78 -9.96
N THR A 93 10.95 13.47 -9.25
CA THR A 93 11.73 14.56 -9.85
C THR A 93 12.81 14.00 -10.77
N LYS A 94 13.40 14.84 -11.64
CA LYS A 94 14.50 14.41 -12.52
C LYS A 94 15.73 13.91 -11.75
N GLU A 95 16.00 14.48 -10.58
CA GLU A 95 17.08 14.09 -9.67
C GLU A 95 16.79 12.71 -9.06
N GLN A 96 15.54 12.47 -8.62
CA GLN A 96 15.10 11.16 -8.12
C GLN A 96 15.11 10.10 -9.23
N PHE A 97 14.79 10.47 -10.47
CA PHE A 97 14.86 9.58 -11.63
C PHE A 97 16.29 9.15 -11.96
N LEU A 98 17.30 9.97 -11.65
CA LEU A 98 18.73 9.68 -11.86
C LEU A 98 19.42 8.98 -10.67
N GLN A 99 18.71 8.71 -9.56
CA GLN A 99 19.24 7.93 -8.43
C GLN A 99 19.00 6.42 -8.61
N TRP A 100 19.86 5.57 -8.05
CA TRP A 100 19.72 4.10 -7.98
C TRP A 100 18.62 3.63 -6.98
N ARG A 101 17.42 4.20 -7.08
CA ARG A 101 16.25 3.95 -6.22
C ARG A 101 14.94 4.10 -7.01
N PHE A 102 13.81 3.92 -6.34
CA PHE A 102 12.46 4.14 -6.88
C PHE A 102 12.08 3.27 -8.10
N SER A 103 12.61 2.04 -8.21
CA SER A 103 12.38 1.14 -9.35
C SER A 103 10.90 1.02 -9.74
N GLN A 104 10.01 0.75 -8.77
CA GLN A 104 8.56 0.68 -9.01
C GLN A 104 8.00 1.95 -9.70
N SER A 105 8.35 3.13 -9.20
CA SER A 105 7.88 4.41 -9.77
C SER A 105 8.50 4.69 -11.13
N LYS A 106 9.76 4.30 -11.37
CA LYS A 106 10.40 4.41 -12.70
C LYS A 106 9.75 3.48 -13.72
N ILE A 107 9.47 2.23 -13.35
CA ILE A 107 8.74 1.29 -14.21
C ILE A 107 7.36 1.86 -14.55
N SER A 108 6.65 2.44 -13.57
CA SER A 108 5.36 3.11 -13.83
C SER A 108 5.50 4.27 -14.82
N ILE A 109 6.48 5.18 -14.62
CA ILE A 109 6.73 6.30 -15.54
C ILE A 109 7.02 5.78 -16.97
N VAL A 110 7.81 4.72 -17.14
CA VAL A 110 8.10 4.15 -18.47
C VAL A 110 6.85 3.50 -19.09
N CYS A 111 6.03 2.79 -18.31
CA CYS A 111 4.73 2.29 -18.78
C CYS A 111 3.83 3.44 -19.26
N ASP A 112 3.75 4.54 -18.51
CA ASP A 112 2.95 5.71 -18.86
C ASP A 112 3.45 6.37 -20.15
N VAL A 113 4.78 6.57 -20.28
CA VAL A 113 5.44 7.10 -21.48
C VAL A 113 5.09 6.29 -22.73
N ILE A 114 5.17 4.96 -22.65
CA ILE A 114 4.86 4.07 -23.77
C ILE A 114 3.38 4.19 -24.17
N ASN A 115 2.46 4.22 -23.20
CA ASN A 115 1.03 4.39 -23.47
C ASN A 115 0.70 5.76 -24.08
N LEU A 116 1.29 6.85 -23.57
CA LEU A 116 1.12 8.20 -24.10
C LEU A 116 1.59 8.31 -25.56
N VAL A 117 2.74 7.71 -25.89
CA VAL A 117 3.27 7.70 -27.26
C VAL A 117 2.45 6.79 -28.16
N LEU A 118 2.01 5.61 -27.71
CA LEU A 118 1.09 4.74 -28.46
C LEU A 118 -0.24 5.46 -28.76
N GLN A 119 -0.80 6.18 -27.79
CA GLN A 119 -2.01 6.98 -27.97
C GLN A 119 -1.78 8.09 -29.01
N ARG A 120 -0.64 8.80 -28.94
CA ARG A 120 -0.32 9.88 -29.88
C ARG A 120 -0.05 9.38 -31.29
N HIS A 121 0.68 8.27 -31.43
CA HIS A 121 0.91 7.55 -32.69
C HIS A 121 -0.42 7.18 -33.36
N ASN A 122 -1.37 6.64 -32.59
CA ASN A 122 -2.71 6.27 -33.09
C ASN A 122 -3.62 7.46 -33.38
N GLN A 123 -3.38 8.64 -32.79
CA GLN A 123 -4.02 9.90 -33.21
C GLN A 123 -3.49 10.36 -34.57
N LEU A 124 -2.16 10.36 -34.75
CA LEU A 124 -1.50 10.84 -35.96
C LEU A 124 -1.68 9.90 -37.17
N LYS A 125 -1.86 8.60 -36.95
CA LYS A 125 -2.16 7.62 -38.01
C LYS A 125 -3.57 7.73 -38.62
N LYS A 126 -4.50 8.51 -38.04
CA LYS A 126 -5.85 8.65 -38.60
C LYS A 126 -5.84 9.61 -39.80
N PRO A 127 -6.37 9.23 -40.98
CA PRO A 127 -6.45 10.13 -42.12
C PRO A 127 -7.39 11.32 -41.81
N ARG A 128 -6.93 12.53 -42.11
CA ARG A 128 -7.72 13.76 -41.96
C ARG A 128 -8.89 13.78 -42.95
N ILE A 129 -10.08 13.41 -42.49
CA ILE A 129 -11.34 13.76 -43.18
C ILE A 129 -11.46 15.29 -43.17
N ARG A 130 -11.85 15.88 -44.30
CA ARG A 130 -11.83 17.34 -44.53
C ARG A 130 -12.79 18.10 -43.61
N ASN A 131 -12.38 19.30 -43.21
CA ASN A 131 -13.28 20.32 -42.63
C ASN A 131 -14.40 20.67 -43.64
N PRO A 132 -15.63 20.96 -43.16
CA PRO A 132 -16.56 21.80 -43.90
C PRO A 132 -15.98 23.22 -44.01
N ALA A 133 -15.98 23.79 -45.21
CA ALA A 133 -15.59 25.18 -45.43
C ALA A 133 -16.76 26.13 -45.15
N LEU A 134 -16.44 27.38 -44.79
CA LEU A 134 -17.39 28.49 -44.83
C LEU A 134 -17.94 28.64 -46.25
N ASN A 135 -19.26 28.57 -46.42
CA ASN A 135 -19.90 28.70 -47.73
C ASN A 135 -20.67 30.03 -47.81
N THR A 136 -19.97 31.09 -48.26
CA THR A 136 -20.59 32.38 -48.55
C THR A 136 -21.42 32.29 -49.83
N TYR A 137 -22.59 32.93 -49.86
CA TYR A 137 -23.50 32.91 -50.99
C TYR A 137 -22.85 33.30 -52.33
N SER A 138 -23.04 32.47 -53.35
CA SER A 138 -23.21 32.92 -54.73
C SER A 138 -24.02 31.92 -55.56
N ARG A 139 -24.83 32.47 -56.46
CA ARG A 139 -25.56 31.82 -57.55
C ARG A 139 -24.57 31.39 -58.66
N GLU A 140 -24.87 30.57 -59.67
CA GLU A 140 -26.17 30.17 -60.25
C GLU A 140 -26.05 28.90 -61.15
N VAL A 141 -27.19 28.40 -61.65
CA VAL A 141 -27.35 27.53 -62.86
C VAL A 141 -26.95 26.02 -62.78
N GLN A 142 -27.75 25.23 -63.50
CA GLN A 142 -27.82 23.76 -63.71
C GLN A 142 -27.76 23.48 -65.24
N PRO A 143 -27.88 22.23 -65.79
CA PRO A 143 -27.63 20.86 -65.28
C PRO A 143 -26.85 19.98 -66.32
N THR A 144 -27.09 18.64 -66.32
CA THR A 144 -26.81 17.59 -67.36
C THR A 144 -25.47 16.84 -67.28
N LEU A 145 -25.32 15.55 -67.64
CA LEU A 145 -26.27 14.45 -67.96
C LEU A 145 -25.65 13.05 -67.70
N ALA A 146 -26.50 12.02 -67.50
CA ALA A 146 -26.41 10.58 -67.89
C ALA A 146 -25.13 9.70 -67.73
N GLY A 147 -25.35 8.36 -67.63
CA GLY A 147 -24.33 7.29 -67.74
C GLY A 147 -23.87 6.75 -66.37
N SER A 148 -24.30 5.61 -65.81
CA SER A 148 -24.67 4.25 -66.29
C SER A 148 -23.50 3.24 -66.27
N HIS A 149 -23.81 2.01 -65.87
CA HIS A 149 -22.93 0.81 -65.76
C HIS A 149 -21.91 0.85 -64.60
N THR A 150 -21.56 -0.26 -63.93
CA THR A 150 -21.93 -1.69 -64.13
C THR A 150 -22.02 -2.45 -62.79
N VAL A 151 -22.61 -3.65 -62.80
CA VAL A 151 -22.75 -4.56 -61.64
C VAL A 151 -21.71 -5.70 -61.69
N SER A 152 -21.14 -6.04 -60.54
CA SER A 152 -20.72 -7.40 -60.14
C SER A 152 -20.85 -7.46 -58.61
N ASP A 153 -21.65 -8.34 -57.98
CA ASP A 153 -21.51 -9.80 -57.84
C ASP A 153 -20.15 -10.25 -57.25
N ARG A 154 -20.08 -11.10 -56.19
CA ARG A 154 -21.13 -11.64 -55.29
C ARG A 154 -20.53 -12.33 -54.02
N LEU A 155 -21.42 -12.87 -53.17
CA LEU A 155 -21.29 -13.93 -52.10
C LEU A 155 -19.97 -14.75 -52.02
N VAL A 156 -19.52 -15.35 -50.89
CA VAL A 156 -20.17 -15.81 -49.61
C VAL A 156 -19.08 -15.94 -48.50
N ALA A 157 -19.34 -15.70 -47.21
CA ALA A 157 -19.49 -16.66 -46.07
C ALA A 157 -18.38 -17.77 -45.90
N LEU A 158 -18.14 -18.40 -44.75
CA LEU A 158 -19.01 -18.77 -43.60
C LEU A 158 -18.21 -18.88 -42.27
N ASN A 159 -18.89 -19.15 -41.15
CA ASN A 159 -18.31 -19.39 -39.81
C ASN A 159 -17.66 -20.78 -39.68
N HIS A 160 -16.83 -20.98 -38.65
CA HIS A 160 -16.77 -22.26 -37.93
C HIS A 160 -16.47 -22.08 -36.44
N THR A 161 -17.04 -22.95 -35.62
CA THR A 161 -16.84 -23.12 -34.17
C THR A 161 -16.87 -24.61 -33.83
N GLU A 162 -16.53 -24.96 -32.57
CA GLU A 162 -16.65 -26.30 -31.95
C GLU A 162 -15.63 -27.39 -32.37
N ASN A 163 -15.32 -28.43 -31.57
CA ASN A 163 -15.19 -28.63 -30.10
C ASN A 163 -14.57 -30.05 -29.83
N LEU A 164 -14.23 -30.40 -28.56
CA LEU A 164 -14.03 -31.78 -28.02
C LEU A 164 -12.80 -32.59 -28.52
N SER A 165 -12.28 -33.65 -27.85
CA SER A 165 -12.32 -34.12 -26.44
C SER A 165 -11.21 -35.17 -26.14
N ALA A 166 -11.16 -35.76 -24.92
CA ALA A 166 -10.00 -36.43 -24.30
C ALA A 166 -10.05 -37.98 -24.14
N LEU A 167 -8.92 -38.55 -23.66
CA LEU A 167 -8.68 -39.88 -23.03
C LEU A 167 -7.44 -39.73 -22.10
N ASN A 168 -7.22 -40.37 -20.93
CA ASN A 168 -7.80 -41.49 -20.16
C ASN A 168 -7.36 -42.92 -20.62
N LEU A 169 -7.01 -43.92 -19.77
CA LEU A 169 -7.01 -44.06 -18.30
C LEU A 169 -5.54 -44.13 -17.76
N ASP A 170 -5.00 -45.01 -16.87
CA ASP A 170 -5.49 -46.19 -16.08
C ASP A 170 -4.57 -46.50 -14.86
N ALA A 171 -5.07 -47.20 -13.83
CA ALA A 171 -4.33 -47.72 -12.64
C ALA A 171 -5.22 -48.59 -11.70
N PRO A 172 -4.66 -49.67 -11.09
CA PRO A 172 -4.90 -50.05 -9.68
C PRO A 172 -3.59 -50.57 -8.99
N HIS A 173 -3.43 -50.98 -7.72
CA HIS A 173 -4.23 -51.27 -6.49
C HIS A 173 -3.51 -50.60 -5.25
N ILE A 174 -3.92 -50.53 -3.96
CA ILE A 174 -4.67 -51.37 -2.97
C ILE A 174 -3.83 -52.58 -2.45
N GLU A 175 -3.51 -52.77 -1.16
CA GLU A 175 -3.66 -51.96 0.08
C GLU A 175 -2.39 -52.11 1.00
N THR A 176 -2.30 -52.12 2.36
CA THR A 176 -3.21 -52.34 3.53
C THR A 176 -2.61 -51.76 4.84
N LEU A 177 -3.36 -51.81 5.96
CA LEU A 177 -3.02 -51.48 7.38
C LEU A 177 -1.86 -52.34 7.98
N SER A 178 -0.94 -51.85 8.85
CA SER A 178 -0.99 -51.25 10.22
C SER A 178 -1.00 -52.24 11.42
N SER A 179 0.00 -52.17 12.31
CA SER A 179 -0.05 -52.58 13.74
C SER A 179 1.19 -52.06 14.52
N CYS A 180 1.18 -52.10 15.87
CA CYS A 180 2.15 -51.38 16.71
C CYS A 180 2.86 -52.24 17.78
N SER A 181 4.09 -51.81 18.11
CA SER A 181 4.77 -51.90 19.42
C SER A 181 5.31 -53.26 19.95
N PRO A 182 6.38 -53.26 20.76
CA PRO A 182 7.10 -54.47 21.20
C PRO A 182 6.68 -54.97 22.60
N GLY A 183 7.10 -56.19 22.95
CA GLY A 183 6.80 -56.78 24.25
C GLY A 183 7.77 -57.85 24.78
N ASN A 184 8.73 -57.38 25.60
CA ASN A 184 9.11 -57.99 26.89
C ASN A 184 10.00 -59.27 26.93
N TRP A 185 10.47 -59.58 28.14
CA TRP A 185 11.37 -60.66 28.61
C TRP A 185 12.86 -60.46 28.23
N VAL A 186 13.81 -60.19 29.15
CA VAL A 186 14.18 -60.74 30.50
C VAL A 186 15.26 -61.82 30.40
N THR A 187 16.33 -61.62 31.17
CA THR A 187 17.53 -62.46 31.27
C THR A 187 17.36 -63.62 32.25
N GLU A 188 18.04 -64.73 32.00
CA GLU A 188 18.27 -65.80 32.97
C GLU A 188 19.79 -66.11 33.05
N THR A 189 20.27 -66.54 34.22
CA THR A 189 21.69 -66.56 34.61
C THR A 189 22.21 -67.97 34.85
N THR A 190 23.50 -68.25 34.55
CA THR A 190 24.46 -68.99 35.42
C THR A 190 25.80 -69.23 34.71
N GLY A 191 26.88 -69.44 35.48
CA GLY A 191 28.22 -69.81 35.01
C GLY A 191 29.30 -69.31 35.96
N GLU A 192 30.06 -70.22 36.59
CA GLU A 192 31.04 -69.93 37.64
C GLU A 192 32.48 -70.31 37.23
N GLY A 193 33.45 -69.87 38.05
CA GLY A 193 34.87 -70.25 38.01
C GLY A 193 35.81 -69.17 37.46
N GLU A 194 37.08 -69.10 37.86
CA GLU A 194 37.80 -69.48 39.10
C GLU A 194 39.25 -68.90 38.99
N GLU A 195 40.11 -69.08 40.00
CA GLU A 195 41.57 -68.76 39.99
C GLU A 195 41.94 -67.23 39.93
N GLU A 196 42.59 -66.68 40.96
CA GLU A 196 44.05 -66.34 41.06
C GLU A 196 44.42 -64.98 40.39
N GLU A 197 45.36 -64.16 40.87
CA GLU A 197 46.32 -64.28 41.99
C GLU A 197 46.61 -62.90 42.67
N GLU A 198 47.65 -62.88 43.50
CA GLU A 198 48.25 -61.84 44.34
C GLU A 198 48.46 -60.41 43.74
N GLU A 199 48.12 -59.34 44.49
CA GLU A 199 49.06 -58.26 44.86
C GLU A 199 48.49 -57.30 45.94
N ARG A 200 49.34 -56.44 46.55
CA ARG A 200 49.08 -55.86 47.88
C ARG A 200 49.66 -54.45 48.10
N GLU A 201 49.03 -53.43 47.52
CA GLU A 201 49.12 -51.98 47.83
C GLU A 201 47.99 -51.30 47.01
N ASP A 202 47.32 -50.20 47.39
CA ASP A 202 47.64 -49.16 48.37
C ASP A 202 46.34 -48.63 49.05
N LEU A 203 46.22 -48.79 50.37
CA LEU A 203 44.92 -48.73 51.08
C LEU A 203 44.63 -47.37 51.75
N LEU A 204 44.87 -46.26 51.04
CA LEU A 204 44.67 -44.90 51.59
C LEU A 204 43.90 -43.89 50.70
N HIS A 205 43.66 -44.16 49.41
CA HIS A 205 42.89 -43.25 48.52
C HIS A 205 41.37 -43.56 48.40
N SER A 206 40.83 -44.49 49.19
CA SER A 206 39.45 -44.99 49.01
C SER A 206 38.32 -43.97 49.29
N SER A 207 38.55 -42.88 50.05
CA SER A 207 37.52 -41.83 50.20
C SER A 207 37.48 -40.97 48.95
N GLU A 208 38.54 -40.20 48.71
CA GLU A 208 38.59 -39.18 47.65
C GLU A 208 38.25 -39.75 46.26
N PHE A 209 38.61 -41.00 45.96
CA PHE A 209 38.23 -41.63 44.69
C PHE A 209 36.73 -42.01 44.64
N LYS A 210 36.12 -42.44 45.75
CA LYS A 210 34.67 -42.65 45.84
C LYS A 210 33.89 -41.33 45.82
N ASP A 211 34.41 -40.31 46.51
CA ASP A 211 33.81 -38.98 46.54
C ASP A 211 33.80 -38.35 45.13
N ARG A 212 34.86 -38.59 44.34
CA ARG A 212 34.95 -38.17 42.92
C ARG A 212 34.12 -39.04 41.98
N LEU A 213 33.94 -40.34 42.25
CA LEU A 213 32.99 -41.18 41.52
C LEU A 213 31.54 -40.75 41.78
N SER A 214 31.14 -40.55 43.04
CA SER A 214 29.82 -40.02 43.40
C SER A 214 29.55 -38.68 42.72
N ALA A 215 30.52 -37.76 42.70
CA ALA A 215 30.37 -36.48 42.01
C ALA A 215 30.22 -36.62 40.48
N LEU A 216 30.82 -37.64 39.86
CA LEU A 216 30.64 -37.97 38.44
C LEU A 216 29.30 -38.65 38.17
N GLU A 217 28.83 -39.51 39.08
CA GLU A 217 27.50 -40.13 39.04
C GLU A 217 26.38 -39.09 39.20
N ASP A 218 26.54 -38.13 40.13
CA ASP A 218 25.65 -36.97 40.28
C ASP A 218 25.65 -36.06 39.05
N GLN A 219 26.83 -35.81 38.44
CA GLN A 219 26.92 -35.07 37.18
C GLN A 219 26.25 -35.80 36.01
N LEU A 220 26.42 -37.13 35.92
CA LEU A 220 25.70 -37.97 34.95
C LEU A 220 24.19 -37.88 35.20
N GLN A 221 23.72 -38.09 36.42
CA GLN A 221 22.30 -38.04 36.76
C GLN A 221 21.69 -36.65 36.45
N SER A 222 22.43 -35.58 36.70
CA SER A 222 22.08 -34.22 36.30
C SER A 222 21.96 -34.08 34.78
N LEU A 223 22.96 -34.53 34.01
CA LEU A 223 22.95 -34.50 32.55
C LEU A 223 21.81 -35.36 31.95
N TRP A 224 21.52 -36.52 32.53
CA TRP A 224 20.40 -37.37 32.12
C TRP A 224 19.05 -36.69 32.41
N SER A 225 18.91 -35.99 33.54
CA SER A 225 17.71 -35.19 33.83
C SER A 225 17.54 -34.01 32.85
N GLY A 226 18.65 -33.38 32.45
CA GLY A 226 18.66 -32.35 31.39
C GLY A 226 18.28 -32.93 30.03
N LEU A 227 18.75 -34.12 29.68
CA LEU A 227 18.39 -34.81 28.45
C LEU A 227 16.89 -35.17 28.41
N ASP A 228 16.31 -35.57 29.54
CA ASP A 228 14.87 -35.83 29.63
C ASP A 228 14.03 -34.54 29.52
N GLN A 229 14.47 -33.45 30.16
CA GLN A 229 13.86 -32.12 29.94
C GLN A 229 13.93 -31.69 28.47
N ILE A 230 15.07 -31.92 27.79
CA ILE A 230 15.21 -31.65 26.35
C ILE A 230 14.23 -32.49 25.54
N ARG A 231 14.10 -33.80 25.81
CA ARG A 231 13.11 -34.67 25.13
C ARG A 231 11.66 -34.24 25.37
N VAL A 232 11.33 -33.80 26.59
CA VAL A 232 10.00 -33.26 26.92
C VAL A 232 9.74 -31.94 26.17
N LEU A 233 10.75 -31.07 26.03
CA LEU A 233 10.66 -29.84 25.25
C LEU A 233 10.59 -30.10 23.74
N GLU A 234 11.35 -31.06 23.23
CA GLU A 234 11.36 -31.51 21.82
C GLU A 234 10.00 -32.09 21.42
N LYS A 235 9.46 -33.01 22.22
CA LYS A 235 8.08 -33.51 22.03
C LYS A 235 7.04 -32.40 22.09
N ARG A 236 7.18 -31.47 23.05
CA ARG A 236 6.27 -30.32 23.18
C ARG A 236 6.39 -29.35 22.00
N LEU A 237 7.58 -29.24 21.39
CA LEU A 237 7.80 -28.48 20.16
C LEU A 237 7.15 -29.19 18.97
N GLU A 238 7.30 -30.51 18.82
CA GLU A 238 6.58 -31.29 17.81
C GLU A 238 5.05 -31.12 17.94
N ASP A 239 4.51 -31.24 19.14
CA ASP A 239 3.06 -31.08 19.37
C ASP A 239 2.59 -29.64 19.06
N LEU A 240 3.39 -28.61 19.38
CA LEU A 240 3.14 -27.22 18.99
C LEU A 240 3.27 -26.98 17.48
N GLU A 241 4.21 -27.63 16.79
CA GLU A 241 4.32 -27.54 15.34
C GLU A 241 3.16 -28.26 14.64
N ARG A 242 2.71 -29.42 15.15
CA ARG A 242 1.51 -30.11 14.68
C ARG A 242 0.26 -29.22 14.84
N GLN A 243 0.11 -28.53 15.99
CA GLN A 243 -0.94 -27.51 16.18
C GLN A 243 -0.81 -26.36 15.16
N ARG A 244 0.39 -25.77 15.00
CA ARG A 244 0.64 -24.73 14.00
C ARG A 244 0.32 -25.19 12.56
N HIS A 245 0.47 -26.48 12.26
CA HIS A 245 0.13 -27.06 10.95
C HIS A 245 -1.38 -27.34 10.78
N THR A 246 -2.13 -27.63 11.84
CA THR A 246 -3.61 -27.68 11.79
C THR A 246 -4.22 -26.29 11.71
N ASP A 247 -3.75 -25.34 12.54
CA ASP A 247 -4.22 -23.95 12.55
C ASP A 247 -3.94 -23.23 11.21
N ARG A 248 -2.87 -23.62 10.50
CA ARG A 248 -2.57 -23.10 9.15
C ARG A 248 -3.64 -23.41 8.10
N ASN A 249 -4.44 -24.47 8.30
CA ASN A 249 -5.56 -24.80 7.41
C ASN A 249 -6.86 -24.08 7.80
N GLN A 250 -6.87 -23.40 8.96
CA GLN A 250 -8.04 -22.75 9.54
C GLN A 250 -7.61 -21.38 10.09
N GLY A 251 -7.24 -20.49 9.15
CA GLY A 251 -6.21 -19.46 9.30
C GLY A 251 -6.46 -18.30 10.27
N ASP A 252 -6.64 -18.58 11.56
CA ASP A 252 -6.51 -17.61 12.63
C ASP A 252 -5.04 -17.25 12.85
N VAL A 253 -4.64 -16.08 12.35
CA VAL A 253 -3.38 -15.46 12.71
C VAL A 253 -3.44 -15.09 14.19
N VAL A 254 -2.51 -15.63 15.00
CA VAL A 254 -2.35 -15.22 16.41
C VAL A 254 -1.87 -13.76 16.45
N MET A 255 -2.84 -12.85 16.48
CA MET A 255 -2.66 -11.40 16.49
C MET A 255 -2.15 -10.94 17.87
N VAL A 256 -0.88 -11.23 18.17
CA VAL A 256 -0.16 -10.59 19.27
C VAL A 256 -0.24 -9.08 19.03
N SER A 257 -0.90 -8.35 19.92
CA SER A 257 -1.05 -6.91 19.74
C SER A 257 0.34 -6.25 19.70
N ARG A 258 0.51 -5.24 18.86
CA ARG A 258 1.79 -4.54 18.74
C ARG A 258 2.26 -3.99 20.09
N GLU A 259 1.32 -3.50 20.91
CA GLU A 259 1.57 -3.01 22.27
C GLU A 259 2.02 -4.14 23.23
N SER A 260 1.50 -5.37 23.07
CA SER A 260 1.97 -6.55 23.80
C SER A 260 3.38 -6.97 23.39
N TRP A 261 3.70 -6.89 22.09
CA TRP A 261 5.04 -7.20 21.57
C TRP A 261 6.07 -6.15 21.99
N GLU A 262 5.73 -4.86 21.89
CA GLU A 262 6.60 -3.76 22.33
C GLU A 262 6.80 -3.79 23.86
N ASN A 263 5.78 -4.15 24.64
CA ASN A 263 5.93 -4.39 26.09
C ASN A 263 6.87 -5.58 26.40
N LEU A 264 6.78 -6.67 25.63
CA LEU A 264 7.67 -7.83 25.77
C LEU A 264 9.13 -7.45 25.45
N MET A 265 9.37 -6.72 24.36
CA MET A 265 10.70 -6.22 24.00
C MET A 265 11.26 -5.26 25.06
N SER A 266 10.46 -4.33 25.58
CA SER A 266 10.88 -3.45 26.68
C SER A 266 11.24 -4.24 27.95
N ARG A 267 10.53 -5.34 28.24
CA ARG A 267 10.84 -6.23 29.38
C ARG A 267 12.09 -7.07 29.16
N ILE A 268 12.35 -7.54 27.95
CA ILE A 268 13.57 -8.27 27.59
C ILE A 268 14.78 -7.34 27.76
N LEU A 269 14.74 -6.14 27.17
CA LEU A 269 15.81 -5.15 27.30
C LEU A 269 16.08 -4.77 28.78
N LEU A 270 15.02 -4.59 29.58
CA LEU A 270 15.14 -4.33 31.02
C LEU A 270 15.67 -5.52 31.85
N LEU A 271 15.65 -6.74 31.30
CA LEU A 271 16.26 -7.92 31.92
C LEU A 271 17.72 -8.05 31.51
N GLU A 272 18.03 -7.89 30.22
CA GLU A 272 19.40 -7.86 29.67
C GLU A 272 20.26 -6.81 30.39
N THR A 273 19.79 -5.56 30.50
CA THR A 273 20.52 -4.51 31.25
C THR A 273 20.63 -4.82 32.75
N LYS A 274 19.71 -5.62 33.33
CA LYS A 274 19.79 -6.11 34.73
C LYS A 274 20.67 -7.35 34.90
N GLU A 275 21.21 -7.89 33.82
CA GLU A 275 22.14 -9.01 33.79
C GLU A 275 23.57 -8.47 33.66
N GLU A 276 23.80 -7.53 32.74
CA GLU A 276 25.05 -6.73 32.64
C GLU A 276 25.39 -6.01 33.96
N LEU A 277 24.39 -5.46 34.64
CA LEU A 277 24.52 -4.82 35.97
C LEU A 277 24.79 -5.82 37.12
N ARG A 278 24.66 -7.13 36.89
CA ARG A 278 24.95 -8.20 37.86
C ARG A 278 26.35 -8.76 37.66
N ASP A 279 26.74 -9.03 36.42
CA ASP A 279 28.07 -9.52 36.07
C ASP A 279 29.17 -8.53 36.48
N THR A 280 28.88 -7.22 36.38
CA THR A 280 29.76 -6.16 36.90
C THR A 280 29.91 -6.19 38.43
N GLN A 281 28.90 -6.65 39.19
CA GLN A 281 28.96 -6.75 40.66
C GLN A 281 29.64 -8.04 41.16
N SER A 282 29.61 -9.13 40.40
CA SER A 282 30.30 -10.39 40.76
C SER A 282 31.83 -10.35 40.66
N SER A 283 32.42 -9.21 40.26
CA SER A 283 33.86 -9.06 40.00
C SER A 283 34.72 -8.73 41.24
N ILE A 284 34.14 -8.72 42.45
CA ILE A 284 34.80 -8.28 43.69
C ILE A 284 35.16 -9.50 44.59
N PRO A 285 36.45 -9.80 44.83
CA PRO A 285 36.86 -10.92 45.69
C PRO A 285 36.59 -10.69 47.20
N PRO A 286 36.44 -11.75 48.01
CA PRO A 286 36.27 -11.64 49.46
C PRO A 286 37.58 -11.21 50.18
N PRO A 287 37.48 -10.54 51.35
CA PRO A 287 38.64 -9.99 52.06
C PRO A 287 39.39 -11.03 52.91
N CYS A 288 40.71 -11.08 52.76
CA CYS A 288 41.61 -11.81 53.67
C CYS A 288 42.04 -10.94 54.89
N PRO A 289 42.41 -11.57 56.02
CA PRO A 289 42.79 -10.87 57.25
C PRO A 289 44.18 -10.18 57.17
N PRO A 290 44.48 -9.22 58.07
CA PRO A 290 45.49 -8.18 57.79
C PRO A 290 46.89 -8.44 58.38
N SER A 291 47.93 -8.02 57.65
CA SER A 291 49.25 -7.71 58.24
C SER A 291 49.98 -6.58 57.50
N SER A 292 50.03 -5.41 58.14
CA SER A 292 51.05 -4.33 58.02
C SER A 292 51.48 -3.78 56.64
N SER A 293 51.24 -2.47 56.51
CA SER A 293 52.08 -1.42 55.86
C SER A 293 51.80 -0.96 54.41
N SER A 294 51.70 0.37 54.28
CA SER A 294 51.81 1.23 53.09
C SER A 294 51.08 0.86 51.79
N SER A 295 49.99 1.57 51.50
CA SER A 295 49.79 2.25 50.20
C SER A 295 48.61 3.23 50.23
N SER A 296 48.52 4.08 49.21
CA SER A 296 47.57 5.19 49.05
C SER A 296 46.12 4.75 48.87
N SER A 297 45.20 5.43 49.55
CA SER A 297 43.76 5.32 49.31
C SER A 297 43.34 5.99 48.00
N SER A 298 43.13 5.21 46.95
CA SER A 298 42.48 5.66 45.70
C SER A 298 41.06 5.11 45.62
N SER A 299 40.06 5.95 45.90
CA SER A 299 38.65 5.59 45.73
C SER A 299 38.33 5.50 44.24
N SER A 300 37.89 4.32 43.78
CA SER A 300 37.53 4.06 42.38
C SER A 300 36.14 4.59 42.05
N THR A 301 35.97 5.92 42.14
CA THR A 301 34.74 6.60 41.73
C THR A 301 34.55 6.50 40.23
N MET A 302 33.54 5.74 39.80
CA MET A 302 33.00 5.82 38.43
C MET A 302 32.73 7.28 38.06
N SER A 303 33.31 7.73 36.95
CA SER A 303 33.25 9.13 36.52
C SER A 303 31.81 9.54 36.19
N ASP A 304 31.38 10.70 36.67
CA ASP A 304 29.97 11.11 36.56
C ASP A 304 29.49 11.20 35.10
N ALA A 305 30.37 11.56 34.16
CA ALA A 305 30.09 11.52 32.73
C ALA A 305 29.58 10.15 32.22
N SER A 306 30.01 9.04 32.81
CA SER A 306 29.53 7.70 32.46
C SER A 306 28.18 7.34 33.09
N LYS A 307 27.83 7.97 34.24
CA LYS A 307 26.50 7.87 34.85
C LYS A 307 25.49 8.73 34.11
N GLU A 308 25.89 9.92 33.67
CA GLU A 308 25.04 10.84 32.91
C GLU A 308 24.64 10.25 31.55
N ASP A 309 25.58 9.63 30.79
CA ASP A 309 25.24 8.93 29.53
C ASP A 309 24.30 7.73 29.76
N LEU A 310 24.54 6.91 30.79
CA LEU A 310 23.64 5.81 31.15
C LEU A 310 22.24 6.29 31.54
N LYS A 311 22.15 7.39 32.30
CA LYS A 311 20.89 8.01 32.70
C LYS A 311 20.16 8.63 31.51
N GLU A 312 20.85 9.36 30.63
CA GLU A 312 20.25 9.93 29.43
C GLU A 312 19.76 8.82 28.47
N ARG A 313 20.53 7.73 28.32
CA ARG A 313 20.09 6.53 27.60
C ARG A 313 18.83 5.90 28.21
N LEU A 314 18.78 5.76 29.54
CA LEU A 314 17.62 5.22 30.24
C LEU A 314 16.39 6.12 30.09
N GLU A 315 16.55 7.45 30.16
CA GLU A 315 15.49 8.43 29.90
C GLU A 315 15.02 8.39 28.44
N ARG A 316 15.92 8.27 27.46
CA ARG A 316 15.57 8.07 26.03
C ARG A 316 14.76 6.77 25.83
N ILE A 317 15.22 5.65 26.40
CA ILE A 317 14.52 4.34 26.33
C ILE A 317 13.13 4.42 26.99
N THR A 318 13.03 5.09 28.15
CA THR A 318 11.77 5.26 28.87
C THR A 318 10.77 6.12 28.07
N ASN A 319 11.23 7.22 27.46
CA ASN A 319 10.41 8.06 26.60
C ASN A 319 9.94 7.34 25.32
N ILE A 320 10.78 6.48 24.73
CA ILE A 320 10.38 5.59 23.63
C ILE A 320 9.31 4.58 24.10
N SER A 321 9.43 4.04 25.31
CA SER A 321 8.44 3.11 25.87
C SER A 321 7.14 3.79 26.36
N MET A 322 7.10 5.13 26.46
CA MET A 322 5.91 5.89 26.91
C MET A 322 5.19 6.65 25.78
N THR A 323 5.75 6.71 24.57
CA THR A 323 5.17 7.47 23.44
C THR A 323 4.02 6.73 22.76
N LYS A 324 2.83 6.77 23.39
CA LYS A 324 1.59 6.19 22.85
C LYS A 324 1.02 6.98 21.66
N LYS A 325 0.21 6.30 20.85
CA LYS A 325 -0.62 6.92 19.80
C LYS A 325 -1.60 7.91 20.45
N ARG A 326 -1.73 9.10 19.86
CA ARG A 326 -2.80 10.08 20.20
C ARG A 326 -4.17 9.41 20.12
N GLU A 327 -5.06 9.69 21.07
CA GLU A 327 -6.41 9.11 21.13
C GLU A 327 -7.47 10.00 20.48
N ASP A 328 -7.29 11.32 20.52
CA ASP A 328 -8.25 12.33 20.03
C ASP A 328 -8.04 12.76 18.57
N TYR A 329 -7.37 11.93 17.75
CA TYR A 329 -7.30 12.11 16.29
C TYR A 329 -8.69 12.00 15.64
N LEU A 330 -8.78 12.37 14.36
CA LEU A 330 -10.02 12.35 13.59
C LEU A 330 -10.20 11.00 12.87
N GLU A 331 -11.36 10.36 13.05
CA GLU A 331 -11.67 9.08 12.40
C GLU A 331 -12.09 9.25 10.93
N TRP A 332 -11.87 8.22 10.12
CA TRP A 332 -12.08 8.29 8.66
C TRP A 332 -13.45 8.84 8.23
N PRO A 333 -14.61 8.40 8.78
CA PRO A 333 -15.91 8.95 8.38
C PRO A 333 -16.09 10.42 8.73
N GLU A 334 -15.53 10.86 9.87
CA GLU A 334 -15.56 12.26 10.30
C GLU A 334 -14.64 13.11 9.42
N TYR A 335 -13.46 12.60 9.05
CA TYR A 335 -12.56 13.24 8.10
C TYR A 335 -13.19 13.40 6.70
N PHE A 336 -13.80 12.37 6.12
CA PHE A 336 -14.39 12.47 4.77
C PHE A 336 -15.61 13.39 4.74
N MET A 337 -16.44 13.39 5.79
CA MET A 337 -17.52 14.38 5.93
C MET A 337 -16.96 15.80 6.14
N ALA A 338 -15.90 15.97 6.94
CA ALA A 338 -15.24 17.27 7.11
C ALA A 338 -14.65 17.80 5.79
N VAL A 339 -14.07 16.94 4.95
CA VAL A 339 -13.61 17.32 3.60
C VAL A 339 -14.79 17.74 2.72
N ALA A 340 -15.94 17.07 2.78
CA ALA A 340 -17.14 17.51 2.06
C ALA A 340 -17.62 18.89 2.53
N PHE A 341 -17.65 19.16 3.84
CA PHE A 341 -18.04 20.46 4.39
C PHE A 341 -17.01 21.58 4.12
N LEU A 342 -15.71 21.30 4.21
CA LEU A 342 -14.66 22.24 3.81
C LEU A 342 -14.73 22.56 2.31
N SER A 343 -15.04 21.57 1.48
CA SER A 343 -15.22 21.77 0.02
C SER A 343 -16.42 22.64 -0.29
N ALA A 344 -17.51 22.55 0.49
CA ALA A 344 -18.68 23.42 0.35
C ALA A 344 -18.34 24.91 0.48
N GLN A 345 -17.33 25.27 1.28
CA GLN A 345 -16.87 26.66 1.46
C GLN A 345 -16.25 27.27 0.19
N ARG A 346 -16.00 26.47 -0.87
CA ARG A 346 -15.61 26.97 -2.19
C ARG A 346 -16.78 27.40 -3.08
N SER A 347 -18.02 27.13 -2.67
CA SER A 347 -19.21 27.56 -3.41
C SER A 347 -19.41 29.08 -3.30
N LYS A 348 -19.67 29.73 -4.43
CA LYS A 348 -20.10 31.14 -4.47
C LYS A 348 -21.61 31.32 -4.27
N ASP A 349 -22.37 30.24 -4.14
CA ASP A 349 -23.83 30.27 -4.00
C ASP A 349 -24.23 30.96 -2.68
N PRO A 350 -24.90 32.12 -2.71
CA PRO A 350 -25.22 32.87 -1.48
C PRO A 350 -26.36 32.23 -0.66
N SER A 351 -27.11 31.28 -1.24
CA SER A 351 -28.26 30.66 -0.56
C SER A 351 -27.99 29.29 0.04
N SER A 352 -27.00 28.55 -0.49
CA SER A 352 -26.85 27.13 -0.20
C SER A 352 -25.48 26.63 -0.63
N GLN A 353 -24.62 26.33 0.35
CA GLN A 353 -23.30 25.73 0.13
C GLN A 353 -23.39 24.23 0.43
N VAL A 354 -23.09 23.40 -0.58
CA VAL A 354 -23.10 21.93 -0.50
C VAL A 354 -21.78 21.44 -1.07
N GLY A 355 -21.21 20.43 -0.43
CA GLY A 355 -19.98 19.77 -0.88
C GLY A 355 -20.11 18.24 -0.81
N ALA A 356 -19.31 17.58 -1.63
CA ALA A 356 -19.27 16.13 -1.78
C ALA A 356 -17.81 15.64 -1.94
N CYS A 357 -17.52 14.47 -1.38
CA CYS A 357 -16.21 13.82 -1.37
C CYS A 357 -16.41 12.33 -1.72
N ILE A 358 -15.75 11.83 -2.75
CA ILE A 358 -15.82 10.43 -3.19
C ILE A 358 -14.53 9.71 -2.76
N VAL A 359 -14.69 8.55 -2.15
CA VAL A 359 -13.63 7.78 -1.50
C VAL A 359 -13.66 6.34 -1.98
N ASN A 360 -12.49 5.78 -2.31
CA ASN A 360 -12.36 4.37 -2.70
C ASN A 360 -12.25 3.44 -1.47
N GLN A 361 -12.19 2.13 -1.72
CA GLN A 361 -12.14 1.08 -0.69
C GLN A 361 -10.81 1.10 0.11
N GLU A 362 -9.81 1.83 -0.36
CA GLU A 362 -8.51 2.00 0.29
C GLU A 362 -8.46 3.30 1.14
N ASN A 363 -9.61 3.94 1.40
CA ASN A 363 -9.71 5.23 2.10
C ASN A 363 -9.00 6.40 1.38
N LYS A 364 -8.81 6.32 0.05
CA LYS A 364 -8.23 7.40 -0.76
C LYS A 364 -9.34 8.26 -1.36
N ILE A 365 -9.21 9.58 -1.28
CA ILE A 365 -10.13 10.53 -1.92
C ILE A 365 -9.86 10.54 -3.42
N VAL A 366 -10.87 10.12 -4.20
CA VAL A 366 -10.81 10.00 -5.66
C VAL A 366 -11.59 11.09 -6.40
N GLY A 367 -12.46 11.85 -5.73
CA GLY A 367 -13.17 12.99 -6.32
C GLY A 367 -13.69 13.98 -5.27
N ILE A 368 -13.71 15.27 -5.60
CA ILE A 368 -14.21 16.34 -4.72
C ILE A 368 -15.06 17.32 -5.54
N GLY A 369 -16.20 17.73 -4.98
CA GLY A 369 -17.12 18.67 -5.61
C GLY A 369 -17.81 19.59 -4.62
N TYR A 370 -18.29 20.72 -5.14
CA TYR A 370 -19.16 21.69 -4.49
C TYR A 370 -20.09 22.28 -5.54
N ASN A 371 -21.21 22.89 -5.14
CA ASN A 371 -22.14 23.48 -6.10
C ASN A 371 -21.62 24.82 -6.66
N GLY A 372 -21.75 25.02 -7.98
CA GLY A 372 -21.18 26.17 -8.70
C GLY A 372 -21.66 26.21 -10.16
N MET A 373 -21.31 27.27 -10.91
CA MET A 373 -21.59 27.32 -12.35
C MET A 373 -20.65 26.37 -13.14
N PRO A 374 -20.95 26.05 -14.42
CA PRO A 374 -20.12 25.15 -15.23
C PRO A 374 -18.73 25.72 -15.54
N ASN A 375 -17.75 24.85 -15.81
CA ASN A 375 -16.39 25.26 -16.16
C ASN A 375 -16.36 26.20 -17.37
N GLY A 376 -15.84 27.42 -17.19
CA GLY A 376 -15.76 28.45 -18.24
C GLY A 376 -17.00 29.34 -18.35
N CYS A 377 -18.04 29.10 -17.56
CA CYS A 377 -19.10 30.07 -17.32
C CYS A 377 -18.70 30.99 -16.16
N ASP A 378 -18.97 32.29 -16.29
CA ASP A 378 -18.66 33.25 -15.24
C ASP A 378 -19.78 33.28 -14.18
N ASP A 379 -19.41 33.09 -12.92
CA ASP A 379 -20.35 33.17 -11.79
C ASP A 379 -20.87 34.60 -11.55
N ASP A 380 -20.19 35.63 -12.06
CA ASP A 380 -20.57 37.03 -11.90
C ASP A 380 -21.54 37.49 -13.03
N LEU A 381 -21.65 36.72 -14.12
CA LEU A 381 -22.57 36.95 -15.24
C LEU A 381 -23.85 36.09 -15.18
N LEU A 382 -23.86 35.01 -14.39
CA LEU A 382 -25.01 34.11 -14.27
C LEU A 382 -25.82 34.38 -12.99
N PRO A 383 -27.16 34.27 -13.04
CA PRO A 383 -28.01 34.67 -11.92
C PRO A 383 -27.96 33.67 -10.77
N TRP A 384 -27.60 34.16 -9.57
CA TRP A 384 -27.69 33.39 -8.32
C TRP A 384 -29.09 33.36 -7.69
N SER A 385 -30.05 34.09 -8.26
CA SER A 385 -31.41 34.20 -7.70
C SER A 385 -32.14 32.84 -7.62
N ARG A 386 -32.97 32.70 -6.60
CA ARG A 386 -33.90 31.57 -6.41
C ARG A 386 -35.30 31.83 -6.94
N SER A 387 -35.59 33.05 -7.38
CA SER A 387 -36.92 33.50 -7.81
C SER A 387 -36.80 34.70 -8.76
N ALA A 388 -37.43 34.58 -9.93
CA ALA A 388 -37.61 35.63 -10.92
C ALA A 388 -38.84 35.27 -11.78
N GLU A 389 -39.34 36.21 -12.59
CA GLU A 389 -40.50 35.95 -13.46
C GLU A 389 -40.17 34.93 -14.56
N ASN A 390 -38.97 35.01 -15.13
CA ASN A 390 -38.44 34.02 -16.07
C ASN A 390 -37.51 33.05 -15.36
N ARG A 391 -37.65 31.75 -15.64
CA ARG A 391 -36.78 30.69 -15.09
C ARG A 391 -35.31 30.89 -15.48
N LEU A 392 -35.03 31.52 -16.63
CA LEU A 392 -33.67 31.83 -17.09
C LEU A 392 -32.96 32.88 -16.23
N ASP A 393 -33.69 33.64 -15.42
CA ASP A 393 -33.15 34.65 -14.50
C ASP A 393 -32.96 34.09 -13.07
N THR A 394 -32.92 32.75 -12.95
CA THR A 394 -32.67 32.01 -11.70
C THR A 394 -31.49 31.06 -11.87
N LYS A 395 -30.87 30.62 -10.76
CA LYS A 395 -29.70 29.71 -10.81
C LYS A 395 -30.00 28.31 -11.33
N TYR A 396 -31.27 27.87 -11.26
CA TYR A 396 -31.66 26.46 -11.47
C TYR A 396 -31.40 25.86 -12.86
N PRO A 397 -31.31 26.61 -13.98
CA PRO A 397 -30.89 26.06 -15.28
C PRO A 397 -29.37 25.87 -15.41
N TYR A 398 -28.57 26.51 -14.54
CA TYR A 398 -27.12 26.66 -14.74
C TYR A 398 -26.27 25.97 -13.66
N VAL A 399 -26.75 25.96 -12.40
CA VAL A 399 -25.96 25.49 -11.26
C VAL A 399 -25.70 23.98 -11.30
N CYS A 400 -24.44 23.59 -11.38
CA CYS A 400 -24.00 22.22 -11.18
C CYS A 400 -24.03 21.88 -9.68
N HIS A 401 -24.56 20.70 -9.35
CA HIS A 401 -24.60 20.17 -7.99
C HIS A 401 -23.22 19.64 -7.53
N ALA A 402 -23.03 19.51 -6.22
CA ALA A 402 -21.77 19.06 -5.63
C ALA A 402 -21.45 17.61 -6.01
N GLU A 403 -22.47 16.76 -6.04
CA GLU A 403 -22.39 15.34 -6.39
C GLU A 403 -21.95 15.14 -7.85
N LEU A 404 -22.54 15.91 -8.78
CA LEU A 404 -22.17 15.98 -10.19
C LEU A 404 -20.70 16.40 -10.32
N ASN A 405 -20.33 17.52 -9.69
CA ASN A 405 -18.97 18.04 -9.75
C ASN A 405 -17.95 17.06 -9.16
N ALA A 406 -18.28 16.31 -8.10
CA ALA A 406 -17.38 15.32 -7.53
C ALA A 406 -17.14 14.11 -8.46
N ILE A 407 -18.16 13.65 -9.19
CA ILE A 407 -18.06 12.57 -10.19
C ILE A 407 -17.26 13.01 -11.44
N MET A 408 -17.39 14.28 -11.83
CA MET A 408 -16.68 14.86 -12.97
C MET A 408 -15.22 15.21 -12.64
N ASN A 409 -14.94 15.74 -11.45
CA ASN A 409 -13.61 16.13 -10.98
C ASN A 409 -12.76 14.95 -10.44
N LYS A 410 -13.10 13.70 -10.78
CA LYS A 410 -12.37 12.54 -10.27
C LYS A 410 -10.92 12.49 -10.79
N ASN A 411 -10.01 12.04 -9.94
CA ASN A 411 -8.60 11.80 -10.28
C ASN A 411 -8.32 10.34 -10.72
N SER A 412 -9.36 9.50 -10.72
CA SER A 412 -9.36 8.09 -11.12
C SER A 412 -10.08 7.90 -12.47
N ALA A 413 -9.85 6.76 -13.13
CA ALA A 413 -10.52 6.44 -14.40
C ALA A 413 -12.05 6.37 -14.25
N ASP A 414 -12.51 5.73 -13.18
CA ASP A 414 -13.90 5.65 -12.75
C ASP A 414 -14.01 5.82 -11.23
N VAL A 415 -15.23 5.84 -10.70
CA VAL A 415 -15.54 5.88 -9.26
C VAL A 415 -16.42 4.69 -8.87
N LYS A 416 -16.17 3.55 -9.52
CA LYS A 416 -16.97 2.33 -9.33
C LYS A 416 -16.71 1.74 -7.94
N ASP A 417 -17.77 1.19 -7.34
CA ASP A 417 -17.79 0.56 -6.02
C ASP A 417 -17.29 1.50 -4.88
N CYS A 418 -17.22 2.82 -5.12
CA CYS A 418 -16.77 3.85 -4.17
C CYS A 418 -17.92 4.42 -3.31
N THR A 419 -17.58 5.08 -2.20
CA THR A 419 -18.53 5.77 -1.31
C THR A 419 -18.49 7.28 -1.54
N MET A 420 -19.66 7.94 -1.61
CA MET A 420 -19.79 9.40 -1.60
C MET A 420 -20.22 9.91 -0.22
N TYR A 421 -19.41 10.77 0.39
CA TYR A 421 -19.76 11.58 1.54
C TYR A 421 -20.31 12.94 1.06
N VAL A 422 -21.48 13.37 1.54
CA VAL A 422 -22.15 14.59 1.06
C VAL A 422 -22.88 15.34 2.18
N ALA A 423 -22.86 16.68 2.12
CA ALA A 423 -23.48 17.51 3.17
C ALA A 423 -25.03 17.40 3.23
N LEU A 424 -25.68 17.12 2.09
CA LEU A 424 -27.13 17.06 1.92
C LEU A 424 -27.52 15.82 1.09
N PHE A 425 -28.66 15.21 1.39
CA PHE A 425 -29.18 14.06 0.63
C PHE A 425 -29.35 14.40 -0.87
N PRO A 426 -28.84 13.56 -1.79
CA PRO A 426 -28.82 13.89 -3.22
C PRO A 426 -30.21 13.95 -3.84
N CYS A 427 -30.42 14.90 -4.75
CA CYS A 427 -31.64 14.96 -5.56
C CYS A 427 -31.73 13.79 -6.56
N ASN A 428 -32.90 13.57 -7.15
CA ASN A 428 -33.14 12.48 -8.11
C ASN A 428 -32.20 12.53 -9.33
N GLU A 429 -31.81 13.72 -9.81
CA GLU A 429 -30.87 13.86 -10.92
C GLU A 429 -29.44 13.46 -10.51
N CYS A 430 -29.01 13.82 -9.31
CA CYS A 430 -27.73 13.38 -8.77
C CYS A 430 -27.71 11.88 -8.44
N ALA A 431 -28.83 11.31 -7.99
CA ALA A 431 -28.98 9.87 -7.82
C ALA A 431 -28.77 9.10 -9.14
N LYS A 432 -29.32 9.58 -10.27
CA LYS A 432 -29.03 8.98 -11.60
C LYS A 432 -27.52 8.99 -11.90
N LEU A 433 -26.83 10.09 -11.64
CA LEU A 433 -25.39 10.20 -11.86
C LEU A 433 -24.59 9.25 -10.95
N ILE A 434 -24.94 9.17 -9.66
CA ILE A 434 -24.33 8.26 -8.68
C ILE A 434 -24.48 6.80 -9.12
N ILE A 435 -25.68 6.39 -9.57
CA ILE A 435 -25.96 5.05 -10.09
C ILE A 435 -25.15 4.78 -11.36
N GLN A 436 -25.21 5.66 -12.36
CA GLN A 436 -24.55 5.45 -13.65
C GLN A 436 -23.02 5.55 -13.57
N ALA A 437 -22.47 6.23 -12.57
CA ALA A 437 -21.04 6.25 -12.26
C ALA A 437 -20.58 5.01 -11.45
N GLY A 438 -21.51 4.16 -11.01
CA GLY A 438 -21.23 2.87 -10.41
C GLY A 438 -20.81 2.88 -8.93
N LEU A 439 -21.12 3.94 -8.18
CA LEU A 439 -20.82 4.02 -6.73
C LEU A 439 -21.57 2.93 -5.94
N LYS A 440 -21.11 2.64 -4.72
CA LYS A 440 -21.73 1.65 -3.81
C LYS A 440 -22.65 2.27 -2.75
N GLU A 441 -22.26 3.43 -2.24
CA GLU A 441 -22.78 3.98 -0.99
C GLU A 441 -22.85 5.52 -1.01
N VAL A 442 -23.89 6.08 -0.39
CA VAL A 442 -24.04 7.51 -0.12
C VAL A 442 -24.19 7.77 1.38
N VAL A 443 -23.24 8.51 1.95
CA VAL A 443 -23.18 8.90 3.36
C VAL A 443 -23.51 10.39 3.46
N TYR A 444 -24.67 10.73 4.02
CA TYR A 444 -25.18 12.12 4.01
C TYR A 444 -25.37 12.68 5.42
N LEU A 445 -25.05 13.96 5.68
CA LEU A 445 -25.34 14.56 7.00
C LEU A 445 -26.83 14.93 7.15
N SER A 446 -27.39 15.68 6.18
CA SER A 446 -28.74 16.24 6.27
C SER A 446 -29.70 15.62 5.25
N ASP A 447 -30.90 15.24 5.67
CA ASP A 447 -32.05 14.95 4.80
C ASP A 447 -33.23 15.89 5.13
N LYS A 448 -32.94 17.18 5.29
CA LYS A 448 -33.95 18.22 5.63
C LYS A 448 -35.06 18.41 4.60
N TYR A 449 -34.94 17.76 3.44
CA TYR A 449 -35.93 17.78 2.36
C TYR A 449 -36.55 16.38 2.13
N HIS A 450 -36.49 15.48 3.13
CA HIS A 450 -36.89 14.08 3.02
C HIS A 450 -38.18 13.84 2.23
N HIS A 451 -39.23 14.62 2.49
CA HIS A 451 -40.56 14.43 1.93
C HIS A 451 -40.80 15.06 0.54
N THR A 452 -39.83 15.77 -0.06
CA THR A 452 -40.05 16.36 -1.40
C THR A 452 -40.02 15.29 -2.51
N PRO A 453 -40.71 15.50 -3.64
CA PRO A 453 -40.80 14.50 -4.72
C PRO A 453 -39.42 14.06 -5.26
N GLU A 454 -38.46 14.98 -5.30
CA GLU A 454 -37.09 14.74 -5.78
C GLU A 454 -36.34 13.78 -4.84
N MET A 455 -36.52 13.93 -3.52
CA MET A 455 -35.83 13.13 -2.50
C MET A 455 -36.50 11.77 -2.33
N VAL A 456 -37.83 11.70 -2.47
CA VAL A 456 -38.58 10.44 -2.57
C VAL A 456 -38.20 9.66 -3.83
N ALA A 457 -38.10 10.31 -4.99
CA ALA A 457 -37.65 9.70 -6.24
C ALA A 457 -36.17 9.27 -6.16
N SER A 458 -35.32 10.08 -5.53
CA SER A 458 -33.91 9.76 -5.28
C SER A 458 -33.75 8.48 -4.46
N ARG A 459 -34.39 8.37 -3.28
CA ARG A 459 -34.37 7.14 -2.48
C ARG A 459 -34.90 5.93 -3.25
N LYS A 460 -35.99 6.09 -4.01
CA LYS A 460 -36.53 5.00 -4.86
C LYS A 460 -35.51 4.53 -5.90
N LEU A 461 -34.84 5.44 -6.61
CA LEU A 461 -33.81 5.10 -7.60
C LEU A 461 -32.61 4.40 -6.96
N LEU A 462 -32.09 4.93 -5.85
CA LEU A 462 -30.95 4.36 -5.12
C LEU A 462 -31.27 2.94 -4.61
N SER A 463 -32.44 2.75 -3.99
CA SER A 463 -32.90 1.43 -3.54
C SER A 463 -33.07 0.43 -4.68
N MET A 464 -33.66 0.85 -5.81
CA MET A 464 -33.85 -0.02 -6.98
C MET A 464 -32.53 -0.42 -7.65
N ALA A 465 -31.50 0.42 -7.57
CA ALA A 465 -30.17 0.15 -8.09
C ALA A 465 -29.23 -0.55 -7.08
N GLY A 466 -29.68 -0.83 -5.87
CA GLY A 466 -28.86 -1.45 -4.81
C GLY A 466 -27.79 -0.54 -4.22
N ILE A 467 -27.88 0.78 -4.42
CA ILE A 467 -26.98 1.76 -3.81
C ILE A 467 -27.37 1.91 -2.34
N GLN A 468 -26.44 1.65 -1.43
CA GLN A 468 -26.67 1.85 0.00
C GLN A 468 -26.70 3.36 0.29
N TYR A 469 -27.56 3.79 1.21
CA TYR A 469 -27.50 5.15 1.73
C TYR A 469 -27.78 5.17 3.23
N ARG A 470 -27.03 5.98 3.97
CA ARG A 470 -27.18 6.13 5.42
C ARG A 470 -26.89 7.55 5.88
N GLN A 471 -27.63 8.00 6.89
CA GLN A 471 -27.33 9.25 7.55
C GLN A 471 -26.04 9.13 8.36
N PHE A 472 -25.22 10.17 8.31
CA PHE A 472 -24.02 10.31 9.10
C PHE A 472 -24.36 10.88 10.48
N VAL A 473 -23.93 10.19 11.53
CA VAL A 473 -23.99 10.67 12.91
C VAL A 473 -22.57 11.06 13.33
N PRO A 474 -22.22 12.35 13.41
CA PRO A 474 -20.89 12.78 13.84
C PRO A 474 -20.68 12.52 15.33
N LYS A 475 -19.44 12.22 15.76
CA LYS A 475 -19.10 12.19 17.19
C LYS A 475 -18.76 13.59 17.69
N ARG A 476 -18.18 14.43 16.82
CA ARG A 476 -17.87 15.85 17.06
C ARG A 476 -18.74 16.74 16.17
N THR A 477 -19.47 17.68 16.76
CA THR A 477 -20.31 18.64 16.01
C THR A 477 -19.51 19.71 15.26
N GLU A 478 -18.24 19.92 15.62
CA GLU A 478 -17.35 20.93 15.05
C GLU A 478 -15.93 20.37 14.92
N ILE A 479 -15.20 20.83 13.90
CA ILE A 479 -13.79 20.53 13.65
C ILE A 479 -13.11 21.84 13.23
N VAL A 480 -12.19 22.34 14.06
CA VAL A 480 -11.45 23.58 13.81
C VAL A 480 -10.17 23.29 13.04
N ILE A 481 -9.90 24.04 11.98
CA ILE A 481 -8.64 24.03 11.23
C ILE A 481 -7.89 25.32 11.54
N ASP A 482 -6.98 25.28 12.50
CA ASP A 482 -6.09 26.39 12.83
C ASP A 482 -4.73 26.22 12.16
N PHE A 483 -4.35 27.20 11.32
CA PHE A 483 -3.05 27.24 10.65
C PHE A 483 -1.88 27.58 11.60
N ASN A 484 -2.15 28.14 12.79
CA ASN A 484 -1.11 28.47 13.77
C ASN A 484 -0.72 27.26 14.64
N SER A 485 -1.56 26.22 14.72
CA SER A 485 -1.36 25.05 15.56
C SER A 485 -0.02 24.33 15.35
N ILE A 486 0.58 24.45 14.15
CA ILE A 486 1.91 23.91 13.83
C ILE A 486 3.07 24.68 14.50
N ASN A 487 2.85 25.95 14.86
CA ASN A 487 3.86 26.81 15.51
C ASN A 487 3.88 26.64 17.04
N HIS A 488 2.87 25.98 17.61
CA HIS A 488 2.77 25.73 19.04
C HIS A 488 3.23 24.30 19.36
N PRO A 489 4.30 24.10 20.15
CA PRO A 489 4.76 22.76 20.52
C PRO A 489 3.77 22.11 21.52
N GLY A 490 2.76 21.44 20.97
CA GLY A 490 1.96 20.40 21.63
C GLY A 490 1.37 20.78 23.00
N MET A 491 0.47 21.78 23.06
CA MET A 491 -0.43 21.85 24.21
C MET A 491 -1.33 20.62 24.24
N LEU A 492 -0.99 19.66 25.11
CA LEU A 492 -1.91 18.62 25.57
C LEU A 492 -3.07 19.32 26.28
N SER A 493 -4.20 19.49 25.59
CA SER A 493 -5.34 20.31 26.03
C SER A 493 -6.19 19.59 27.09
N GLY A 494 -5.56 19.15 28.18
CA GLY A 494 -6.17 18.60 29.39
C GLY A 494 -6.50 19.68 30.42
N VAL A 495 -7.13 20.79 30.01
CA VAL A 495 -7.59 21.85 30.92
C VAL A 495 -9.00 22.29 30.50
N ALA A 496 -9.97 22.07 31.37
CA ALA A 496 -11.35 22.53 31.18
C ALA A 496 -11.51 24.03 31.51
N LYS A 497 -12.47 24.67 30.86
CA LYS A 497 -13.15 25.90 31.28
C LYS A 497 -14.61 25.83 30.85
#